data_AF-A0A497MKH9-F1
#
_entry.id   AF-A0A497MKH9-F1
#
_cell.length_a   1.000
_cell.length_b   1.000
_cell.length_c   1.000
_cell.angle_alpha   90.00
_cell.angle_beta   90.00
_cell.angle_gamma   90.00
#
_symmetry.space_group_name_H-M   'P 1'
#
loop_
_entity.id
_entity.type
_entity.pdbx_description
1 polymer ?
#
loop_
_entity_poly.entity_id
_entity_poly.type
_entity_poly.pdbx_seq_one_letter_code
_entity_poly.pdbx_strand_id
1 'polypeptide(L)'
;EVVKVDYMIPGCPPIETTLESVLTSLLSGKTQTLSSQSVCDECPRKKTGEKPEAIRRLHEGAPDPDKCLLEQGYLCMGPVTRAGCQAACIRAGVPCDGCYGPAEKTWDQGLAMLDGLLNLAKERFPKLKVETLSGMVYRYTYASSILQRIAGKAGR
;
A
#
# COMPACT_ATOMS: atom_id res chain seq x y z
N GLU A 1 13.13 3.40 16.20
CA GLU A 1 12.56 4.60 16.85
C GLU A 1 13.59 5.14 17.82
N VAL A 2 14.25 6.26 17.49
CA VAL A 2 15.39 6.82 18.25
C VAL A 2 15.02 8.15 18.90
N VAL A 3 14.15 8.93 18.25
CA VAL A 3 13.68 10.23 18.73
C VAL A 3 12.17 10.31 18.59
N LYS A 4 11.55 11.19 19.37
CA LYS A 4 10.13 11.52 19.22
C LYS A 4 9.93 12.33 17.94
N VAL A 5 8.95 11.93 17.14
CA VAL A 5 8.57 12.60 15.89
C VAL A 5 7.20 13.23 16.10
N ASP A 6 7.08 14.54 15.87
CA ASP A 6 5.83 15.28 16.10
C ASP A 6 4.85 15.13 14.93
N TYR A 7 5.35 15.13 13.69
CA TYR A 7 4.55 14.96 12.48
C TYR A 7 5.30 14.11 11.44
N MET A 8 4.56 13.32 10.66
CA MET A 8 5.09 12.51 9.58
C MET A 8 4.32 12.81 8.29
N ILE A 9 5.06 13.11 7.22
CA ILE A 9 4.48 13.33 5.90
C ILE A 9 4.73 12.07 5.06
N PRO A 10 3.69 11.32 4.66
CA PRO A 10 3.84 10.10 3.88
C PRO A 10 4.20 10.38 2.42
N GLY A 11 4.93 9.46 1.80
CA GLY A 11 5.21 9.45 0.37
C GLY A 11 6.69 9.22 0.02
N CYS A 12 6.96 8.68 -1.17
CA CYS A 12 8.30 8.44 -1.68
C CYS A 12 8.42 8.92 -3.15
N PRO A 13 8.50 10.25 -3.39
CA PRO A 13 8.34 11.34 -2.43
C PRO A 13 6.86 11.70 -2.17
N PRO A 14 6.56 12.52 -1.15
CA PRO A 14 5.26 13.17 -1.02
C PRO A 14 4.98 14.06 -2.24
N ILE A 15 3.72 14.13 -2.69
CA ILE A 15 3.33 15.03 -3.78
C ILE A 15 3.24 16.48 -3.30
N GLU A 16 3.39 17.42 -4.23
CA GLU A 16 3.38 18.86 -3.99
C GLU A 16 2.12 19.31 -3.23
N THR A 17 0.94 18.87 -3.66
CA THR A 17 -0.33 19.25 -3.00
C THR A 17 -0.42 18.78 -1.55
N THR A 18 0.15 17.61 -1.23
CA THR A 18 0.20 17.08 0.13
C THR A 18 1.17 17.90 0.98
N LEU A 19 2.33 18.25 0.41
CA LEU A 19 3.32 19.08 1.08
C LEU A 19 2.80 20.49 1.35
N GLU A 20 2.18 21.13 0.36
CA GLU A 20 1.53 22.44 0.49
C GLU A 20 0.46 22.43 1.57
N SER A 21 -0.45 21.44 1.53
CA SER A 21 -1.50 21.31 2.55
C SER A 21 -0.93 21.21 3.96
N VAL A 22 0.10 20.37 4.15
CA VAL A 22 0.76 20.21 5.45
C VAL A 22 1.40 21.52 5.90
N LEU A 23 2.17 22.18 5.03
CA LEU A 23 2.86 23.42 5.35
C LEU A 23 1.89 24.54 5.70
N THR A 24 0.83 24.73 4.90
CA THR A 24 -0.19 25.76 5.15
C THR A 24 -0.92 25.53 6.48
N SER A 25 -1.27 24.28 6.80
CA SER A 25 -1.93 23.96 8.08
C SER A 25 -1.01 24.25 9.27
N LEU A 26 0.26 23.84 9.18
CA LEU A 26 1.25 24.08 10.23
C LEU A 26 1.48 25.58 10.45
N LEU A 27 1.63 26.36 9.38
CA LEU A 27 1.78 27.82 9.46
C LEU A 27 0.54 28.52 10.04
N SER A 28 -0.64 27.94 9.82
CA SER A 28 -1.90 28.45 10.36
C SER A 28 -2.19 28.03 11.80
N GLY A 29 -1.27 27.30 12.45
CA GLY A 29 -1.44 26.76 13.80
C GLY A 29 -2.48 25.64 13.91
N LYS A 30 -2.88 25.03 12.78
CA LYS A 30 -3.82 23.90 12.75
C LYS A 30 -3.05 22.58 12.73
N THR A 31 -3.59 21.56 13.39
CA THR A 31 -3.12 20.19 13.27
C THR A 31 -3.52 19.63 11.91
N GLN A 32 -2.53 19.18 11.13
CA GLN A 32 -2.78 18.54 9.85
C GLN A 32 -3.44 17.17 10.07
N THR A 33 -4.59 16.95 9.43
CA THR A 33 -5.16 15.62 9.25
C THR A 33 -4.69 15.08 7.90
N LEU A 34 -4.02 13.93 7.92
CA LEU A 34 -3.77 13.16 6.71
C LEU A 34 -5.05 12.42 6.31
N SER A 35 -5.14 12.02 5.05
CA SER A 35 -6.30 11.24 4.59
C SER A 35 -6.43 9.95 5.39
N SER A 36 -7.66 9.68 5.86
CA SER A 36 -8.07 8.44 6.52
C SER A 36 -8.36 7.30 5.55
N GLN A 37 -8.46 7.65 4.26
CA GLN A 37 -8.84 6.76 3.18
C GLN A 37 -7.66 5.98 2.60
N SER A 38 -7.99 4.98 1.79
CA SER A 38 -7.03 4.17 1.04
C SER A 38 -6.85 4.69 -0.38
N VAL A 39 -5.78 4.29 -1.08
CA VAL A 39 -5.60 4.63 -2.50
C VAL A 39 -6.78 4.14 -3.35
N CYS A 40 -7.50 3.10 -2.91
CA CYS A 40 -8.69 2.60 -3.56
C CYS A 40 -9.85 3.60 -3.64
N ASP A 41 -9.86 4.66 -2.83
CA ASP A 41 -10.87 5.73 -2.85
C ASP A 41 -10.58 6.79 -3.92
N GLU A 42 -9.30 6.96 -4.31
CA GLU A 42 -8.85 7.85 -5.40
C GLU A 42 -8.67 7.11 -6.73
N CYS A 43 -8.81 5.79 -6.71
CA CYS A 43 -8.55 4.91 -7.84
C CYS A 43 -9.63 5.04 -8.93
N PRO A 44 -9.27 5.28 -10.21
CA PRO A 44 -10.25 5.41 -11.29
C PRO A 44 -10.84 4.07 -11.76
N ARG A 45 -10.26 2.93 -11.35
CA ARG A 45 -10.64 1.61 -11.85
C ARG A 45 -11.88 1.09 -11.15
N LYS A 46 -12.75 0.41 -11.90
CA LYS A 46 -13.99 -0.21 -11.42
C LYS A 46 -13.67 -1.50 -10.64
N LYS A 47 -14.33 -1.65 -9.50
CA LYS A 47 -14.25 -2.85 -8.64
C LYS A 47 -15.51 -3.69 -8.89
N THR A 48 -15.36 -4.92 -9.34
CA THR A 48 -16.47 -5.86 -9.56
C THR A 48 -16.67 -6.83 -8.39
N GLY A 49 -15.72 -6.91 -7.45
CA GLY A 49 -15.71 -7.87 -6.35
C GLY A 49 -15.30 -9.28 -6.76
N GLU A 50 -14.86 -9.47 -8.00
CA GLU A 50 -14.38 -10.75 -8.50
C GLU A 50 -13.04 -11.12 -7.86
N LYS A 51 -12.94 -12.37 -7.41
CA LYS A 51 -11.68 -12.90 -6.87
C LYS A 51 -10.78 -13.31 -8.02
N PRO A 52 -9.50 -12.91 -8.03
CA PRO A 52 -8.57 -13.33 -9.07
C PRO A 52 -8.37 -14.86 -9.05
N GLU A 53 -8.16 -15.44 -10.22
CA GLU A 53 -7.86 -16.87 -10.35
C GLU A 53 -6.42 -17.19 -9.93
N ALA A 54 -5.49 -16.26 -10.17
CA ALA A 54 -4.07 -16.39 -9.82
C ALA A 54 -3.42 -15.01 -9.61
N ILE A 55 -2.31 -14.93 -8.86
CA ILE A 55 -1.44 -13.74 -8.87
C ILE A 55 -0.59 -13.78 -10.13
N ARG A 56 -0.58 -12.68 -10.86
CA ARG A 56 0.22 -12.42 -12.06
C ARG A 56 1.37 -11.47 -11.75
N ARG A 57 2.49 -11.65 -12.45
CA ARG A 57 3.58 -10.67 -12.51
C ARG A 57 3.23 -9.55 -13.48
N LEU A 58 3.87 -8.39 -13.31
CA LEU A 58 3.59 -7.21 -14.13
C LEU A 58 3.78 -7.45 -15.63
N HIS A 59 4.73 -8.32 -16.01
CA HIS A 59 5.01 -8.68 -17.40
C HIS A 59 4.09 -9.78 -17.95
N GLU A 60 3.27 -10.40 -17.11
CA GLU A 60 2.36 -11.47 -17.52
C GLU A 60 1.04 -10.86 -18.00
N GLY A 61 0.90 -10.75 -19.32
CA GLY A 61 -0.31 -10.23 -19.98
C GLY A 61 -0.43 -8.70 -19.94
N ALA A 62 -1.48 -8.19 -20.57
CA ALA A 62 -1.82 -6.77 -20.56
C ALA A 62 -3.04 -6.54 -19.65
N PRO A 63 -2.96 -5.70 -18.62
CA PRO A 63 -4.09 -5.39 -17.77
C PRO A 63 -5.15 -4.59 -18.54
N ASP A 64 -6.41 -4.95 -18.35
CA ASP A 64 -7.55 -4.14 -18.75
C ASP A 64 -7.47 -2.78 -18.03
N PRO A 65 -7.55 -1.63 -18.72
CA PRO A 65 -7.37 -0.31 -18.12
C PRO A 65 -8.49 0.10 -17.16
N ASP A 66 -9.70 -0.41 -17.32
CA ASP A 66 -10.89 0.00 -16.56
C ASP A 66 -11.13 -0.87 -15.33
N LYS A 67 -10.74 -2.15 -15.38
CA LYS A 67 -10.98 -3.10 -14.27
C LYS A 67 -9.92 -2.99 -13.18
N CYS A 68 -10.28 -3.24 -11.92
CA CYS A 68 -9.36 -3.28 -10.79
C CYS A 68 -8.19 -4.25 -11.02
N LEU A 69 -6.96 -3.76 -10.89
CA LEU A 69 -5.74 -4.56 -11.11
C LEU A 69 -5.65 -5.76 -10.15
N LEU A 70 -6.09 -5.59 -8.90
CA LEU A 70 -6.07 -6.66 -7.91
C LEU A 70 -7.02 -7.81 -8.28
N GLU A 71 -8.22 -7.48 -8.79
CA GLU A 71 -9.22 -8.45 -9.25
C GLU A 71 -8.75 -9.17 -10.52
N GLN A 72 -7.91 -8.52 -11.33
CA GLN A 72 -7.23 -9.12 -12.49
C GLN A 72 -6.04 -10.02 -12.10
N GLY A 73 -5.65 -10.05 -10.82
CA GLY A 73 -4.55 -10.86 -10.31
C GLY A 73 -3.21 -10.13 -10.19
N TYR A 74 -3.12 -8.84 -10.53
CA TYR A 74 -1.90 -8.08 -10.31
C TYR A 74 -1.84 -7.60 -8.86
N LEU A 75 -0.78 -7.98 -8.13
CA LEU A 75 -0.63 -7.61 -6.73
C LEU A 75 -0.54 -6.08 -6.59
N CYS A 76 -1.59 -5.48 -6.03
CA CYS A 76 -1.73 -4.02 -5.89
C CYS A 76 -1.91 -3.66 -4.42
N MET A 77 -0.97 -2.89 -3.85
CA MET A 77 -0.97 -2.46 -2.45
C MET A 77 -2.00 -1.38 -2.12
N GLY A 78 -2.80 -0.94 -3.09
CA GLY A 78 -3.75 0.16 -2.94
C GLY A 78 -4.72 0.04 -1.75
N PRO A 79 -5.31 -1.13 -1.46
CA PRO A 79 -6.27 -1.28 -0.35
C PRO A 79 -5.67 -1.03 1.04
N VAL A 80 -4.36 -1.26 1.20
CA VAL A 80 -3.66 -1.12 2.49
C VAL A 80 -2.77 0.11 2.55
N THR A 81 -2.82 0.96 1.51
CA THR A 81 -1.96 2.14 1.38
C THR A 81 -2.80 3.40 1.54
N ARG A 82 -2.27 4.38 2.27
CA ARG A 82 -2.94 5.66 2.48
C ARG A 82 -3.17 6.43 1.17
N ALA A 83 -4.34 7.06 1.05
CA ALA A 83 -4.67 7.99 -0.03
C ALA A 83 -3.84 9.29 0.03
N GLY A 84 -3.93 10.11 -1.02
CA GLY A 84 -3.22 11.38 -1.14
C GLY A 84 -2.15 11.40 -2.23
N CYS A 85 -2.01 10.31 -3.00
CA CYS A 85 -1.10 10.22 -4.16
C CYS A 85 -1.84 10.28 -5.51
N GLN A 86 -3.16 10.49 -5.47
CA GLN A 86 -4.06 10.57 -6.62
C GLN A 86 -4.08 9.28 -7.47
N ALA A 87 -3.68 8.16 -6.87
CA ALA A 87 -3.53 6.86 -7.54
C ALA A 87 -2.67 6.91 -8.82
N ALA A 88 -1.60 7.72 -8.84
CA ALA A 88 -0.78 7.98 -10.02
C ALA A 88 -0.26 6.70 -10.73
N CYS A 89 0.25 5.72 -9.96
CA CYS A 89 0.71 4.43 -10.48
C CYS A 89 -0.40 3.71 -11.28
N ILE A 90 -1.61 3.68 -10.72
CA ILE A 90 -2.74 2.95 -11.27
C ILE A 90 -3.26 3.62 -12.54
N ARG A 91 -3.22 4.96 -12.58
CA ARG A 91 -3.50 5.76 -13.79
C ARG A 91 -2.49 5.50 -14.90
N ALA A 92 -1.23 5.26 -14.54
CA ALA A 92 -0.18 4.85 -15.48
C ALA A 92 -0.25 3.36 -15.88
N GLY A 93 -1.25 2.60 -15.40
CA GLY A 93 -1.46 1.21 -15.79
C GLY A 93 -0.68 0.19 -14.95
N VAL A 94 -0.02 0.60 -13.87
CA VAL A 94 0.76 -0.30 -13.00
C VAL A 94 0.15 -0.40 -11.60
N PRO A 95 0.33 -1.52 -10.88
CA PRO A 95 -0.16 -1.67 -9.51
C PRO A 95 0.44 -0.65 -8.56
N CYS A 96 -0.27 -0.36 -7.47
CA CYS A 96 0.29 0.45 -6.39
C CYS A 96 1.37 -0.37 -5.65
N ASP A 97 2.56 0.21 -5.49
CA ASP A 97 3.66 -0.41 -4.72
C ASP A 97 3.59 -0.10 -3.21
N GLY A 98 2.69 0.78 -2.78
CA GLY A 98 2.45 1.07 -1.36
C GLY A 98 3.38 2.10 -0.72
N CYS A 99 4.00 2.98 -1.50
CA CYS A 99 5.03 3.91 -1.01
C CYS A 99 4.53 5.01 -0.06
N TYR A 100 3.22 5.26 0.00
CA TYR A 100 2.60 6.21 0.95
C TYR A 100 2.43 5.63 2.35
N GLY A 101 2.85 4.37 2.56
CA GLY A 101 2.76 3.71 3.84
C GLY A 101 1.33 3.27 4.18
N PRO A 102 1.11 2.75 5.41
CA PRO A 102 -0.13 2.11 5.77
C PRO A 102 -1.31 3.09 5.83
N ALA A 103 -2.49 2.58 5.46
CA ALA A 103 -3.77 3.25 5.69
C ALA A 103 -3.99 3.51 7.19
N GLU A 104 -4.85 4.47 7.56
CA GLU A 104 -4.99 4.94 8.95
C GLU A 104 -5.30 3.83 9.97
N LYS A 105 -6.20 2.90 9.62
CA LYS A 105 -6.58 1.78 10.49
C LYS A 105 -5.63 0.58 10.38
N THR A 106 -4.54 0.72 9.63
CA THR A 106 -3.56 -0.33 9.40
C THR A 106 -2.27 0.08 10.08
N TRP A 107 -1.80 -0.73 11.02
CA TRP A 107 -0.46 -0.53 11.59
C TRP A 107 0.60 -1.11 10.65
N ASP A 108 0.45 -2.38 10.26
CA ASP A 108 1.40 -3.10 9.43
C ASP A 108 0.79 -3.29 8.04
N GLN A 109 1.29 -2.53 7.07
CA GLN A 109 0.84 -2.55 5.69
C GLN A 109 0.99 -3.94 5.06
N GLY A 110 2.14 -4.59 5.27
CA GLY A 110 2.47 -5.85 4.64
C GLY A 110 1.63 -6.98 5.21
N LEU A 111 1.48 -7.04 6.54
CA LEU A 111 0.63 -8.02 7.20
C LEU A 111 -0.84 -7.85 6.83
N ALA A 112 -1.34 -6.62 6.77
CA ALA A 112 -2.72 -6.36 6.35
C ALA A 112 -2.97 -6.80 4.89
N MET A 113 -1.98 -6.62 4.00
CA MET A 113 -2.09 -7.14 2.64
C MET A 113 -2.10 -8.67 2.64
N LEU A 114 -1.22 -9.30 3.41
CA LEU A 114 -1.18 -10.76 3.52
C LEU A 114 -2.51 -11.33 4.04
N ASP A 115 -3.11 -10.72 5.06
CA ASP A 115 -4.43 -11.11 5.57
C ASP A 115 -5.52 -11.00 4.52
N GLY A 116 -5.55 -9.90 3.77
CA GLY A 116 -6.44 -9.71 2.63
C GLY A 116 -6.25 -10.77 1.54
N LEU A 117 -4.99 -11.09 1.22
CA LEU A 117 -4.67 -12.13 0.25
C LEU A 117 -5.13 -13.51 0.74
N LEU A 118 -4.88 -13.88 2.01
CA LEU A 118 -5.31 -15.17 2.58
C LEU A 118 -6.83 -15.39 2.44
N ASN A 119 -7.63 -14.34 2.63
CA ASN A 119 -9.08 -14.39 2.43
C ASN A 119 -9.50 -14.54 0.96
N LEU A 120 -8.70 -14.03 0.03
CA LEU A 120 -8.87 -14.27 -1.41
C LEU A 120 -8.37 -15.67 -1.81
N ALA A 121 -7.58 -16.34 -0.96
CA ALA A 121 -6.61 -17.36 -1.33
C ALA A 121 -6.80 -18.77 -0.79
N LYS A 122 -7.93 -19.09 -0.16
CA LYS A 122 -8.09 -20.40 0.50
C LYS A 122 -7.77 -21.63 -0.37
N GLU A 123 -7.85 -21.56 -1.71
CA GLU A 123 -7.58 -22.72 -2.59
C GLU A 123 -6.81 -22.39 -3.90
N ARG A 124 -6.40 -21.14 -4.15
CA ARG A 124 -5.95 -20.68 -5.49
C ARG A 124 -4.49 -20.23 -5.63
N PHE A 125 -3.69 -20.33 -4.57
CA PHE A 125 -2.32 -19.80 -4.58
C PHE A 125 -1.22 -20.83 -4.30
N PRO A 126 -1.16 -21.96 -5.04
CA PRO A 126 -0.10 -22.96 -4.88
C PRO A 126 1.31 -22.45 -5.27
N LYS A 127 1.43 -21.24 -5.83
CA LYS A 127 2.69 -20.65 -6.33
C LYS A 127 3.18 -19.40 -5.59
N LEU A 128 2.55 -19.02 -4.47
CA LEU A 128 2.95 -17.82 -3.74
C LEU A 128 4.22 -18.09 -2.93
N LYS A 129 5.39 -17.78 -3.51
CA LYS A 129 6.67 -17.83 -2.80
C LYS A 129 6.76 -16.66 -1.81
N VAL A 130 6.73 -16.97 -0.53
CA VAL A 130 6.79 -15.98 0.57
C VAL A 130 8.07 -15.14 0.48
N GLU A 131 9.17 -15.74 0.01
CA GLU A 131 10.46 -15.07 -0.16
C GLU A 131 10.39 -13.93 -1.18
N THR A 132 9.61 -14.12 -2.24
CA THR A 132 9.44 -13.07 -3.27
C THR A 132 8.33 -12.09 -2.92
N LEU A 133 7.39 -12.51 -2.09
CA LEU A 133 6.26 -11.68 -1.67
C LEU A 133 6.68 -10.66 -0.61
N SER A 134 7.57 -11.03 0.32
CA SER A 134 8.06 -10.14 1.38
C SER A 134 8.64 -8.85 0.83
N GLY A 135 9.44 -8.92 -0.25
CA GLY A 135 9.99 -7.76 -0.94
C GLY A 135 8.94 -6.87 -1.61
N MET A 136 7.77 -7.42 -1.97
CA MET A 136 6.67 -6.63 -2.53
C MET A 136 5.79 -6.01 -1.43
N VAL A 137 5.42 -6.77 -0.39
CA VAL A 137 4.50 -6.27 0.65
C VAL A 137 5.17 -5.37 1.68
N TYR A 138 6.50 -5.45 1.84
CA TYR A 138 7.29 -4.63 2.76
C TYR A 138 8.29 -3.69 2.07
N ARG A 139 8.11 -3.40 0.78
CA ARG A 139 9.06 -2.62 -0.03
C ARG A 139 9.48 -1.30 0.61
N TYR A 140 8.54 -0.60 1.24
CA TYR A 140 8.77 0.72 1.87
C TYR A 140 8.63 0.71 3.39
N THR A 141 8.01 -0.32 3.96
CA THR A 141 7.55 -0.33 5.35
C THR A 141 8.17 -1.45 6.19
N TYR A 142 9.19 -2.15 5.67
CA TYR A 142 9.89 -3.20 6.43
C TYR A 142 10.44 -2.70 7.77
N ALA A 143 11.09 -1.54 7.80
CA ALA A 143 11.71 -0.99 9.02
C ALA A 143 10.70 -0.71 10.15
N SER A 144 9.45 -0.40 9.80
CA SER A 144 8.34 -0.18 10.73
C SER A 144 7.49 -1.43 10.97
N SER A 145 7.77 -2.54 10.29
CA SER A 145 6.96 -3.76 10.35
C SER A 145 7.10 -4.51 11.67
N ILE A 146 6.10 -5.34 11.97
CA ILE A 146 6.19 -6.30 13.07
C ILE A 146 7.31 -7.31 12.85
N LEU A 147 7.57 -7.70 11.60
CA LEU A 147 8.62 -8.67 11.25
C LEU A 147 10.00 -8.16 11.65
N GLN A 148 10.30 -6.88 11.37
CA GLN A 148 11.56 -6.27 11.79
C GLN A 148 11.70 -6.23 13.31
N ARG A 149 10.61 -5.92 14.02
CA ARG A 149 10.59 -5.89 15.49
C ARG A 149 10.84 -7.27 16.10
N ILE A 150 10.28 -8.33 15.50
CA ILE A 150 10.52 -9.71 15.92
C ILE A 150 11.96 -10.12 15.61
N ALA A 151 12.44 -9.89 14.38
CA ALA A 151 13.80 -10.23 13.97
C ALA A 151 14.87 -9.52 14.83
N GLY A 152 14.66 -8.25 15.16
CA GLY A 152 15.54 -7.47 16.03
C GLY A 152 15.51 -7.85 17.51
N LYS A 153 14.52 -8.64 17.95
CA LYS A 153 14.46 -9.28 19.28
C LYS A 153 15.09 -10.67 19.28
N ALA A 154 14.94 -11.43 18.19
CA ALA A 154 15.51 -12.78 18.05
C ALA A 154 17.04 -12.76 17.85
N GLY A 155 17.58 -11.66 17.31
CA GLY A 155 19.03 -11.44 17.18
C GLY A 155 19.68 -10.70 18.36
N ARG A 156 18.98 -10.54 19.48
CA ARG A 156 19.48 -9.93 20.73
C ARG A 156 19.44 -10.92 21.88
#